data_AF-A0A972H030-F1
#
_entry.id   AF-A0A972H030-F1
#
_cell.length_a   1.000
_cell.length_b   1.000
_cell.length_c   1.000
_cell.angle_alpha   90.00
_cell.angle_beta   90.00
_cell.angle_gamma   90.00
#
_symmetry.space_group_name_H-M   'P 1'
#
loop_
_entity.id
_entity.type
_entity.pdbx_description
1 polymer ?
#
loop_
_entity_poly.entity_id
_entity_poly.type
_entity_poly.pdbx_seq_one_letter_code
_entity_poly.pdbx_strand_id
1 'polypeptide(L)' 'MKTNREMTDLTYTQLLGRRSEILKRHMGNMIHKDNQYGLSEQESIFFKGMVKEFHRTKYELNSSKRK' A
#
# COMPACT_ATOMS: atom_id res chain seq x y z
N MET A 1 -27.64 12.28 10.00
CA MET A 1 -26.50 11.88 10.86
C MET A 1 -25.93 10.59 10.30
N LYS A 2 -24.60 10.49 10.15
CA LYS A 2 -23.95 9.23 9.70
C LYS A 2 -23.93 8.22 10.83
N THR A 3 -24.14 6.95 10.52
CA THR A 3 -24.11 5.87 11.53
C THR A 3 -22.67 5.55 11.96
N ASN A 4 -22.47 4.97 13.15
CA ASN A 4 -21.13 4.56 13.62
C ASN A 4 -20.41 3.64 12.62
N ARG A 5 -21.16 2.81 11.88
CA ARG A 5 -20.64 1.91 10.84
C ARG A 5 -20.08 2.67 9.63
N GLU A 6 -20.78 3.71 9.17
CA GLU A 6 -20.30 4.55 8.06
C GLU A 6 -19.04 5.33 8.45
N MET A 7 -18.93 5.75 9.70
CA MET A 7 -17.74 6.42 10.21
C MET A 7 -16.54 5.48 10.28
N THR A 8 -16.72 4.23 10.71
CA THR A 8 -15.63 3.23 10.73
C THR A 8 -15.15 2.86 9.32
N ASP A 9 -16.07 2.72 8.36
CA ASP A 9 -15.72 2.40 6.98
C ASP A 9 -14.99 3.55 6.28
N LEU A 10 -15.40 4.80 6.55
CA LEU A 10 -14.68 5.98 6.07
C LEU A 10 -13.25 6.05 6.65
N THR A 11 -13.10 5.73 7.93
CA THR A 11 -11.79 5.74 8.60
C THR A 11 -10.87 4.63 8.07
N TYR A 12 -11.43 3.44 7.81
CA TYR A 12 -10.69 2.30 7.26
C TYR A 12 -10.24 2.55 5.81
N THR A 13 -11.10 3.10 4.96
CA THR A 13 -10.73 3.45 3.58
C THR A 13 -9.67 4.55 3.51
N GLN A 14 -9.71 5.54 4.41
CA GLN A 14 -8.65 6.54 4.56
C GLN A 14 -7.31 5.91 4.98
N LEU A 15 -7.34 4.98 5.93
CA LEU A 15 -6.14 4.25 6.36
C LEU A 15 -5.51 3.46 5.20
N LEU A 16 -6.32 2.74 4.44
CA LEU A 16 -5.87 2.01 3.25
C LEU A 16 -5.31 2.95 2.17
N GLY A 17 -5.91 4.13 2.00
CA GLY A 17 -5.40 5.19 1.13
C GLY A 17 -3.99 5.64 1.54
N ARG A 18 -3.82 6.01 2.82
CA ARG A 18 -2.52 6.43 3.36
C ARG A 18 -1.46 5.33 3.26
N ARG A 19 -1.82 4.08 3.57
CA ARG A 19 -0.92 2.92 3.44
C ARG A 19 -0.46 2.74 2.00
N SER A 20 -1.38 2.88 1.04
CA SER A 20 -1.05 2.80 -0.39
C SER A 20 -0.05 3.87 -0.83
N GLU A 21 -0.13 5.09 -0.30
CA GLU A 21 0.80 6.17 -0.64
C GLU A 21 2.20 5.93 -0.08
N ILE A 22 2.28 5.49 1.18
CA ILE A 22 3.54 5.14 1.83
C ILE A 22 4.26 4.02 1.05
N LEU A 23 3.53 2.96 0.69
CA LEU A 23 4.09 1.86 -0.09
C LEU A 23 4.59 2.32 -1.45
N LYS A 24 3.87 3.19 -2.17
CA LYS A 24 4.34 3.75 -3.44
C LYS A 24 5.65 4.52 -3.30
N ARG A 25 5.78 5.35 -2.25
CA ARG A 25 7.00 6.13 -2.00
C ARG A 25 8.19 5.19 -1.72
N HIS A 26 8.02 4.21 -0.85
CA HIS A 26 9.09 3.26 -0.55
C HIS A 26 9.46 2.41 -1.75
N MET A 27 8.49 1.91 -2.51
CA MET A 27 8.77 1.17 -3.75
C MET A 27 9.51 2.05 -4.76
N GLY A 28 9.14 3.32 -4.91
CA GLY A 28 9.84 4.27 -5.78
C GLY A 28 11.32 4.44 -5.39
N ASN A 29 11.60 4.56 -4.09
CA ASN A 29 12.98 4.63 -3.60
C ASN A 29 13.77 3.34 -3.89
N MET A 30 13.15 2.17 -3.72
CA MET A 30 13.80 0.89 -4.04
C MET A 30 14.06 0.75 -5.54
N ILE A 31 13.13 1.14 -6.40
CA ILE A 31 13.32 1.16 -7.86
C ILE A 31 14.47 2.09 -8.23
N HIS A 32 14.52 3.29 -7.65
CA HIS A 32 15.60 4.23 -7.91
C HIS A 32 16.97 3.65 -7.52
N LYS A 33 17.05 3.01 -6.35
CA LYS A 33 18.26 2.32 -5.90
C LYS A 33 18.63 1.16 -6.83
N ASP A 34 17.67 0.31 -7.20
CA ASP A 34 17.90 -0.83 -8.09
C ASP A 34 18.47 -0.38 -9.44
N ASN A 35 17.90 0.69 -9.99
CA ASN A 35 18.34 1.26 -11.27
C ASN A 35 19.74 1.88 -11.22
N GLN A 36 20.19 2.36 -10.06
CA GLN A 36 21.51 3.00 -9.92
C GLN A 36 22.61 2.02 -9.53
N TYR A 37 22.33 1.12 -8.59
CA TYR A 37 23.33 0.29 -7.92
C TYR A 37 22.93 -1.18 -7.82
N GLY A 38 21.71 -1.52 -8.20
CA GLY A 38 21.08 -2.81 -7.88
C GLY A 38 20.58 -2.89 -6.45
N LEU A 39 19.67 -3.83 -6.20
CA LEU A 39 19.27 -4.26 -4.86
C LEU A 39 20.10 -5.47 -4.41
N SER A 40 20.45 -5.50 -3.13
CA SER A 40 20.89 -6.74 -2.49
C SER A 40 19.78 -7.79 -2.47
N GLU A 41 20.11 -9.05 -2.21
CA GLU A 41 19.13 -10.13 -2.12
C GLU A 41 18.05 -9.83 -1.06
N GLN A 42 18.46 -9.37 0.14
CA GLN A 42 17.55 -9.01 1.22
C GLN A 42 16.60 -7.87 0.80
N GLU A 43 17.13 -6.87 0.09
CA GLU A 43 16.36 -5.75 -0.42
C GLU A 43 15.39 -6.16 -1.52
N SER A 44 15.79 -7.10 -2.39
CA SER A 44 14.91 -7.67 -3.41
C SER A 44 13.75 -8.44 -2.77
N ILE A 45 14.02 -9.23 -1.73
CA ILE A 45 12.97 -9.94 -0.95
C ILE A 45 12.03 -8.92 -0.32
N PHE A 46 12.58 -7.88 0.32
CA PHE A 46 11.79 -6.83 0.96
C PHE A 46 10.92 -6.07 -0.06
N PHE A 47 11.50 -5.70 -1.20
CA PHE A 47 10.80 -5.01 -2.28
C PHE A 47 9.63 -5.84 -2.83
N LYS A 48 9.84 -7.14 -3.08
CA LYS A 48 8.76 -8.06 -3.47
C LYS A 48 7.66 -8.14 -2.40
N GLY A 49 8.02 -8.09 -1.12
CA GLY A 49 7.07 -8.00 -0.02
C GLY A 49 6.21 -6.73 -0.07
N MET A 50 6.83 -5.57 -0.31
CA MET A 50 6.11 -4.30 -0.46
C MET A 50 5.15 -4.29 -1.66
N VAL A 51 5.55 -4.88 -2.79
CA VAL A 51 4.68 -5.01 -3.97
C VAL A 51 3.44 -5.84 -3.64
N LYS A 52 3.62 -7.00 -2.98
CA LYS A 52 2.49 -7.84 -2.54
C LYS A 52 1.54 -7.08 -1.61
N GLU A 53 2.10 -6.37 -0.63
CA GLU A 53 1.29 -5.60 0.33
C GLU A 53 0.54 -4.44 -0.34
N PHE A 54 1.16 -3.81 -1.33
CA PHE A 54 0.51 -2.77 -2.13
C PHE A 54 -0.70 -3.33 -2.89
N HIS A 55 -0.56 -4.48 -3.54
CA HIS A 55 -1.67 -5.14 -4.23
C HIS A 55 -2.79 -5.54 -3.27
N ARG A 56 -2.44 -6.09 -2.09
CA ARG A 56 -3.41 -6.40 -1.04
C ARG A 56 -4.17 -5.16 -0.57
N THR A 57 -3.44 -4.08 -0.26
CA THR A 57 -4.03 -2.79 0.15
C THR A 57 -4.99 -2.24 -0.92
N LYS A 58 -4.62 -2.35 -2.21
CA LYS A 58 -5.49 -1.94 -3.32
C LYS A 58 -6.72 -2.81 -3.46
N TYR A 59 -6.57 -4.12 -3.29
CA TYR A 59 -7.70 -5.05 -3.30
C TYR A 59 -8.69 -4.73 -2.17
N GLU A 60 -8.21 -4.55 -0.94
CA GLU A 60 -9.02 -4.18 0.23
C GLU A 60 -9.70 -2.81 0.05
N LEU A 61 -9.00 -1.84 -0.52
CA LEU A 61 -9.59 -0.52 -0.79
C LEU A 61 -10.70 -0.61 -1.84
N ASN A 62 -10.48 -1.38 -2.90
CA ASN A 62 -11.45 -1.55 -3.97
C ASN A 62 -12.67 -2.37 -3.52
N SER A 63 -12.47 -3.39 -2.68
CA SER A 63 -13.57 -4.16 -2.11
C SER A 63 -14.41 -3.33 -1.12
N SER A 64 -13.76 -2.44 -0.36
CA SER A 64 -14.45 -1.51 0.55
C SER A 64 -15.29 -0.45 -0.18
N LYS A 65 -14.93 -0.09 -1.42
CA LYS A 65 -15.70 0.83 -2.27
C LYS A 65 -16.87 0.18 -3.00
N ARG A 66 -16.90 -1.16 -3.09
CA ARG A 66 -17.96 -1.94 -3.76
C ARG A 66 -19.08 -2.36 -2.80
N LYS A 67 -18.91 -2.13 -1.50
CA LYS A 67 -19.92 -2.33 -0.47
C LYS A 67 -20.70 -1.03 -0.25
#